data_AF-A0A8A1LRL5-F1
#
_entry.id   AF-A0A8A1LRL5-F1
#
_cell.length_a   1.000
_cell.length_b   1.000
_cell.length_c   1.000
_cell.angle_alpha   90.00
_cell.angle_beta   90.00
_cell.angle_gamma   90.00
#
_symmetry.space_group_name_H-M   'P 1'
#
loop_
_entity.id
_entity.type
_entity.pdbx_description
1 polymer ?
#
loop_
_entity_poly.entity_id
_entity_poly.type
_entity_poly.pdbx_seq_one_letter_code
_entity_poly.pdbx_strand_id
1 'polypeptide(L)'
;MSNEMKFARDQLPATSSKNYIPSTAGPFVFTHHDLAPRNILLDKSNHLWLVDWDIAGWYPCYFEYAAMHNFIPEGWTRLARMWWNLFTWIAAGRWESERCVLEQIRSKFSRFRTGRRFYLLKHGGPSGRSVD
;
A
#
# COMPACT_ATOMS: atom_id res chain seq x y z
N MET A 1 -23.58 2.80 -4.13
CA MET A 1 -22.48 2.01 -3.51
C MET A 1 -21.42 2.86 -2.81
N SER A 2 -20.95 3.99 -3.37
CA SER A 2 -19.99 4.90 -2.70
C SER A 2 -20.54 5.56 -1.42
N ASN A 3 -21.85 5.85 -1.38
CA ASN A 3 -22.49 6.51 -0.25
C ASN A 3 -22.65 5.62 0.99
N GLU A 4 -22.96 4.32 0.84
CA GLU A 4 -23.14 3.42 1.99
C GLU A 4 -21.82 3.13 2.71
N MET A 5 -20.74 2.95 1.95
CA MET A 5 -19.41 2.78 2.54
C MET A 5 -18.89 4.06 3.22
N LYS A 6 -19.30 5.26 2.78
CA LYS A 6 -19.03 6.50 3.50
C LYS A 6 -19.86 6.60 4.79
N PHE A 7 -21.13 6.23 4.73
CA PHE A 7 -22.04 6.26 5.89
C PHE A 7 -21.57 5.36 7.04
N ALA A 8 -21.02 4.19 6.71
CA ALA A 8 -20.41 3.28 7.70
C ALA A 8 -19.08 3.81 8.27
N ARG A 9 -18.33 4.66 7.55
CA ARG A 9 -17.07 5.27 8.02
C ARG A 9 -17.31 6.37 9.05
N ASP A 10 -18.35 7.18 8.84
CA ASP A 10 -18.64 8.33 9.70
C ASP A 10 -19.16 7.91 11.09
N GLN A 11 -19.54 6.64 11.27
CA GLN A 11 -19.96 6.06 12.55
C GLN A 11 -18.83 5.36 13.33
N LEU A 12 -17.62 5.22 12.76
CA LEU A 12 -16.51 4.59 13.47
C LEU A 12 -15.89 5.60 14.44
N PRO A 13 -15.93 5.36 15.77
CA PRO A 13 -15.22 6.21 16.71
C PRO A 13 -13.75 6.23 16.33
N ALA A 14 -13.11 7.40 16.48
CA ALA A 14 -11.67 7.61 16.32
C ALA A 14 -10.90 6.78 17.36
N THR A 15 -10.92 5.46 17.19
CA THR A 15 -10.29 4.50 18.06
C THR A 15 -8.85 4.40 17.63
N SER A 16 -7.97 4.55 18.61
CA SER A 16 -6.53 4.31 18.53
C SER A 16 -6.18 3.32 17.41
N SER A 17 -5.36 3.75 16.45
CA SER A 17 -4.92 2.99 15.27
C SER A 17 -4.30 1.61 15.57
N LYS A 18 -4.14 1.27 16.85
CA LYS A 18 -3.70 -0.05 17.31
C LYS A 18 -4.78 -1.14 17.19
N ASN A 19 -6.07 -0.80 17.23
CA ASN A 19 -7.17 -1.77 17.24
C ASN A 19 -8.09 -1.71 16.01
N TYR A 20 -7.79 -0.83 15.07
CA TYR A 20 -8.56 -0.70 13.84
C TYR A 20 -8.24 -1.85 12.88
N ILE A 21 -9.26 -2.59 12.44
CA ILE A 21 -9.17 -3.62 11.42
C ILE A 21 -10.05 -3.18 10.24
N PRO A 22 -9.48 -2.92 9.05
CA PRO A 22 -10.25 -2.59 7.86
C PRO A 22 -11.23 -3.72 7.53
N SER A 23 -12.45 -3.36 7.13
CA SER A 23 -13.43 -4.34 6.66
C SER A 23 -12.91 -5.01 5.38
N THR A 24 -12.90 -6.34 5.37
CA THR A 24 -12.55 -7.17 4.21
C THR A 24 -13.74 -7.41 3.28
N ALA A 25 -14.94 -6.99 3.65
CA ALA A 25 -16.18 -7.22 2.90
C ALA A 25 -16.45 -6.17 1.80
N GLY A 26 -15.50 -5.25 1.55
CA GLY A 26 -15.63 -4.24 0.51
C GLY A 26 -15.46 -4.81 -0.92
N PRO A 27 -15.98 -4.11 -1.95
CA PRO A 27 -15.74 -4.51 -3.33
C PRO A 27 -14.25 -4.44 -3.65
N PHE A 28 -13.74 -5.51 -4.26
CA PHE A 28 -12.41 -5.55 -4.82
C PHE A 28 -12.39 -4.72 -6.12
N VAL A 29 -11.36 -3.91 -6.28
CA VAL A 29 -11.10 -3.13 -7.50
C VAL A 29 -9.76 -3.55 -8.06
N PHE A 30 -9.57 -3.34 -9.35
CA PHE A 30 -8.28 -3.56 -9.98
C PHE A 30 -7.32 -2.45 -9.54
N THR A 31 -6.26 -2.82 -8.83
CA THR A 31 -5.23 -1.94 -8.26
C THR A 31 -3.90 -2.22 -8.96
N HIS A 32 -3.10 -1.17 -9.15
CA HIS A 32 -1.78 -1.22 -9.78
C HIS A 32 -0.70 -1.68 -8.81
N HIS A 33 -0.83 -1.40 -7.50
CA HIS A 33 0.14 -1.72 -6.43
C HIS A 33 1.51 -1.03 -6.50
N ASP A 34 1.85 -0.43 -7.63
CA ASP A 34 3.07 0.36 -7.82
C ASP A 34 2.80 1.67 -8.56
N LEU A 35 1.68 2.33 -8.26
CA LEU A 35 1.36 3.61 -8.87
C LEU A 35 2.22 4.71 -8.25
N ALA A 36 3.38 4.91 -8.86
CA ALA A 36 4.38 5.90 -8.48
C ALA A 36 4.69 6.81 -9.67
N PRO A 37 5.26 8.02 -9.45
CA PRO A 37 5.58 8.96 -10.52
C PRO A 37 6.44 8.37 -11.64
N ARG A 38 7.30 7.39 -11.33
CA ARG A 38 8.14 6.67 -12.31
C ARG A 38 7.34 5.83 -13.31
N ASN A 39 6.12 5.43 -12.93
CA ASN A 39 5.22 4.58 -13.72
C ASN A 39 4.10 5.39 -14.40
N ILE A 40 4.20 6.73 -14.36
CA ILE A 40 3.27 7.67 -14.98
C ILE A 40 4.03 8.48 -16.04
N LEU A 41 3.70 8.27 -17.31
CA LEU A 41 4.35 8.96 -18.42
C LEU A 41 3.37 9.95 -19.07
N LEU A 42 3.85 11.16 -19.35
CA LEU A 42 3.10 12.16 -20.12
C LEU A 42 3.74 12.29 -21.50
N ASP A 43 2.98 12.03 -22.55
CA ASP A 43 3.48 12.21 -23.92
C ASP A 43 3.41 13.68 -24.39
N LYS A 44 3.97 13.95 -25.58
CA LYS A 44 3.96 15.30 -26.18
C LYS A 44 2.55 15.79 -26.56
N SER A 45 1.58 14.88 -26.62
CA SER A 45 0.18 15.14 -26.93
C SER A 45 -0.68 15.25 -25.67
N ASN A 46 -0.07 15.30 -24.47
CA ASN A 46 -0.72 15.35 -23.17
C ASN A 46 -1.55 14.11 -22.81
N HIS A 47 -1.27 12.94 -23.38
CA HIS A 47 -1.84 11.69 -22.88
C HIS A 47 -1.01 11.14 -21.72
N LEU A 48 -1.74 10.66 -20.71
CA LEU A 48 -1.19 10.01 -19.55
C LEU A 48 -1.16 8.50 -19.77
N TRP A 49 0.02 7.90 -19.62
CA TRP A 49 0.24 6.47 -19.76
C TRP A 49 0.67 5.88 -18.43
N LEU A 50 0.05 4.76 -18.05
CA LEU A 50 0.42 3.95 -16.89
C LEU A 50 1.15 2.69 -17.37
N VAL A 51 2.32 2.44 -16.79
CA VAL A 51 3.19 1.32 -17.12
C VAL A 51 3.52 0.50 -15.87
N ASP A 52 4.12 -0.67 -16.05
CA ASP A 52 4.58 -1.53 -14.95
C ASP A 52 3.44 -2.19 -14.14
N TRP A 53 2.61 -2.97 -14.85
CA TRP A 53 1.44 -3.68 -14.30
C TRP A 53 1.75 -5.06 -13.71
N ASP A 54 3.02 -5.39 -13.50
CA ASP A 54 3.50 -6.73 -13.16
C ASP A 54 2.95 -7.26 -11.82
N ILE A 55 2.69 -6.36 -10.87
CA ILE A 55 2.14 -6.66 -9.54
C ILE A 55 0.68 -6.23 -9.36
N ALA A 56 0.00 -5.85 -10.45
CA ALA A 56 -1.40 -5.43 -10.41
C ALA A 56 -2.34 -6.61 -10.08
N GLY A 57 -3.50 -6.30 -9.49
CA GLY A 57 -4.49 -7.34 -9.16
C GLY A 57 -5.77 -6.80 -8.54
N TRP A 58 -6.60 -7.69 -8.00
CA TRP A 58 -7.88 -7.32 -7.39
C TRP A 58 -7.75 -7.23 -5.87
N TYR A 59 -7.82 -6.00 -5.35
CA TYR A 59 -7.65 -5.72 -3.92
C TYR A 59 -8.69 -4.71 -3.43
N PRO A 60 -8.91 -4.60 -2.11
CA PRO A 60 -9.71 -3.52 -1.57
C PRO A 60 -9.14 -2.16 -1.99
N CYS A 61 -10.01 -1.19 -2.31
CA CYS A 61 -9.60 0.09 -2.90
C CYS A 61 -8.56 0.89 -2.10
N TYR A 62 -8.51 0.72 -0.77
CA TYR A 62 -7.51 1.36 0.10
C TYR A 62 -6.08 0.85 -0.12
N PHE A 63 -5.88 -0.29 -0.80
CA PHE A 63 -4.54 -0.79 -1.14
C PHE A 63 -3.83 0.12 -2.12
N GLU A 64 -4.55 0.69 -3.11
CA GLU A 64 -3.94 1.63 -4.06
C GLU A 64 -3.43 2.87 -3.34
N TYR A 65 -4.27 3.44 -2.46
CA TYR A 65 -3.87 4.58 -1.63
C TYR A 65 -2.63 4.28 -0.80
N ALA A 66 -2.54 3.10 -0.17
CA ALA A 66 -1.35 2.72 0.57
C ALA A 66 -0.12 2.54 -0.33
N ALA A 67 -0.28 1.92 -1.50
CA ALA A 67 0.79 1.70 -2.47
C ALA A 67 1.43 3.02 -2.95
N MET A 68 0.62 4.02 -3.29
CA MET A 68 1.11 5.32 -3.78
C MET A 68 1.96 6.10 -2.76
N HIS A 69 1.93 5.73 -1.48
CA HIS A 69 2.76 6.34 -0.42
C HIS A 69 4.07 5.60 -0.18
N ASN A 70 4.26 4.41 -0.76
CA ASN A 70 5.44 3.58 -0.50
C ASN A 70 6.70 4.05 -1.24
N PHE A 71 6.54 4.66 -2.42
CA PHE A 71 7.63 4.97 -3.32
C PHE A 71 7.70 6.45 -3.69
N ILE A 72 7.64 7.31 -2.66
CA ILE A 72 7.84 8.75 -2.81
C ILE A 72 9.35 9.03 -2.84
N PRO A 73 9.89 9.67 -3.89
CA PRO A 73 11.32 10.00 -3.96
C PRO A 73 11.77 10.91 -2.80
N GLU A 74 12.91 10.60 -2.17
CA GLU A 74 13.42 11.33 -1.01
C GLU A 74 13.79 12.79 -1.34
N GLY A 75 14.21 13.07 -2.58
CA GLY A 75 14.66 14.40 -3.02
C GLY A 75 13.54 15.39 -3.37
N TRP A 76 12.27 15.04 -3.12
CA TRP A 76 11.16 15.92 -3.49
C TRP A 76 11.06 17.16 -2.62
N THR A 77 10.84 18.30 -3.28
CA THR A 77 10.49 19.55 -2.60
C THR A 77 9.19 19.40 -1.82
N ARG A 78 9.00 20.24 -0.80
CA ARG A 78 7.75 20.26 -0.02
C ARG A 78 6.52 20.44 -0.91
N LEU A 79 6.64 21.26 -1.96
CA LEU A 79 5.56 21.51 -2.91
C LEU A 79 5.24 20.25 -3.73
N ALA A 80 6.25 19.54 -4.25
CA ALA A 80 6.04 18.30 -4.99
C ALA A 80 5.33 17.24 -4.13
N ARG A 81 5.70 17.11 -2.85
CA ARG A 81 5.03 16.23 -1.89
C ARG A 81 3.58 16.63 -1.66
N MET A 82 3.30 17.94 -1.54
CA MET A 82 1.94 18.44 -1.40
C MET A 82 1.08 18.12 -2.63
N TRP A 83 1.62 18.34 -3.83
CA TRP A 83 0.94 18.00 -5.08
C TRP A 83 0.66 16.51 -5.21
N TRP A 84 1.62 15.66 -4.83
CA TRP A 84 1.40 14.22 -4.83
C TRP A 84 0.33 13.78 -3.85
N ASN A 85 0.32 14.34 -2.64
CA ASN A 85 -0.74 14.05 -1.67
C ASN A 85 -2.12 14.48 -2.19
N LEU A 86 -2.20 15.62 -2.90
CA LEU A 86 -3.45 16.03 -3.53
C LEU A 86 -3.86 15.05 -4.64
N PHE A 87 -2.90 14.65 -5.48
CA PHE A 87 -3.14 13.67 -6.54
C PHE A 87 -3.61 12.32 -5.99
N THR A 88 -2.97 11.80 -4.94
CA THR A 88 -3.36 10.52 -4.32
C THR A 88 -4.77 10.58 -3.74
N TRP A 89 -5.15 11.72 -3.14
CA TRP A 89 -6.51 11.94 -2.63
C TRP A 89 -7.56 11.95 -3.73
N ILE A 90 -7.25 12.53 -4.88
CA ILE A 90 -8.16 12.56 -6.04
C ILE A 90 -8.24 11.18 -6.69
N ALA A 91 -7.10 10.53 -6.92
CA ALA A 91 -7.03 9.28 -7.66
C ALA A 91 -7.57 8.07 -6.87
N ALA A 92 -7.21 7.95 -5.59
CA ALA A 92 -7.51 6.78 -4.78
C ALA A 92 -8.46 7.07 -3.60
N GLY A 93 -8.76 8.34 -3.30
CA GLY A 93 -9.51 8.73 -2.11
C GLY A 93 -8.62 8.91 -0.87
N ARG A 94 -9.23 9.03 0.31
CA ARG A 94 -8.52 9.17 1.59
C ARG A 94 -8.76 7.96 2.49
N TRP A 95 -7.68 7.20 2.75
CA TRP A 95 -7.71 5.92 3.47
C TRP A 95 -6.59 5.82 4.51
N GLU A 96 -6.46 6.87 5.32
CA GLU A 96 -5.30 7.02 6.21
C GLU A 96 -5.27 5.97 7.33
N SER A 97 -6.45 5.58 7.84
CA SER A 97 -6.59 4.55 8.87
C SER A 97 -6.17 3.19 8.33
N GLU A 98 -6.66 2.80 7.15
CA GLU A 98 -6.33 1.55 6.47
C GLU A 98 -4.86 1.52 6.05
N ARG A 99 -4.32 2.63 5.54
CA ARG A 99 -2.90 2.79 5.24
C ARG A 99 -2.03 2.56 6.47
N CYS A 100 -2.37 3.16 7.61
CA CYS A 100 -1.64 2.96 8.86
C CYS A 100 -1.61 1.49 9.29
N VAL A 101 -2.71 0.75 9.13
CA VAL A 101 -2.77 -0.68 9.43
C VAL A 101 -1.91 -1.48 8.46
N LEU A 102 -1.99 -1.20 7.16
CA LEU A 102 -1.17 -1.86 6.14
C LEU A 102 0.33 -1.59 6.36
N GLU A 103 0.71 -0.40 6.80
CA GLU A 103 2.10 -0.08 7.16
C GLU A 103 2.59 -0.87 8.37
N GLN A 104 1.75 -1.03 9.40
CA GLN A 104 2.09 -1.87 10.54
C GLN A 104 2.27 -3.34 10.14
N ILE A 105 1.37 -3.85 9.30
CA ILE A 105 1.45 -5.21 8.74
C ILE A 105 2.75 -5.35 7.94
N ARG A 106 3.00 -4.46 6.97
CA ARG A 106 4.21 -4.45 6.13
C ARG A 106 5.49 -4.43 6.98
N SER A 107 5.56 -3.55 7.98
CA SER A 107 6.71 -3.46 8.88
C SER A 107 6.96 -4.77 9.64
N LYS A 108 5.90 -5.40 10.17
CA LYS A 108 6.01 -6.69 10.88
C LYS A 108 6.48 -7.81 9.94
N PHE A 109 5.91 -7.91 8.74
CA PHE A 109 6.28 -8.91 7.73
C PHE A 109 7.72 -8.74 7.26
N SER A 110 8.13 -7.50 6.93
CA SER A 110 9.50 -7.18 6.51
C SER A 110 10.52 -7.44 7.63
N ARG A 111 10.20 -7.04 8.87
CA ARG A 111 11.05 -7.30 10.03
C ARG A 111 11.23 -8.80 10.27
N PHE A 112 10.15 -9.58 10.16
CA PHE A 112 10.24 -11.03 10.31
C PHE A 112 11.10 -11.67 9.22
N ARG A 113 10.97 -11.25 7.95
CA ARG A 113 11.83 -11.74 6.85
C ARG A 113 13.31 -11.45 7.11
N THR A 114 13.63 -10.23 7.50
CA THR A 114 15.01 -9.79 7.80
C THR A 114 15.57 -10.52 9.02
N GLY A 115 14.81 -10.60 10.11
CA GLY A 115 15.19 -11.31 11.33
C GLY A 115 15.39 -12.81 11.09
N ARG A 116 14.48 -13.44 10.34
CA ARG A 116 14.61 -14.85 9.92
C ARG A 116 15.85 -15.07 9.08
N ARG A 117 16.15 -14.19 8.12
CA ARG A 117 17.40 -14.27 7.33
C ARG A 117 18.65 -14.23 8.21
N PHE A 118 18.73 -13.28 9.15
CA PHE A 118 19.86 -13.20 10.09
C PHE A 118 19.95 -14.41 11.01
N TYR A 119 18.81 -14.93 11.47
CA TYR A 119 18.75 -16.15 12.27
C TYR A 119 19.30 -17.36 11.50
N LEU A 120 18.89 -17.55 10.25
CA LEU A 120 19.36 -18.62 9.37
C LEU A 120 20.86 -18.50 9.03
N LEU A 121 21.36 -17.27 8.84
CA LEU A 121 22.80 -17.04 8.63
C LEU A 121 23.63 -17.38 9.87
N LYS A 122 23.08 -17.18 11.07
CA LYS A 122 23.77 -17.43 12.35
C LYS A 122 23.67 -18.88 12.82
N HIS A 123 22.57 -19.58 12.56
CA HIS A 123 22.29 -20.92 13.12
C HIS A 123 22.13 -22.01 12.04
N GLY A 124 22.22 -21.66 10.76
CA GLY A 124 21.88 -22.56 9.66
C GLY A 124 20.36 -22.62 9.41
N GLY A 125 19.98 -23.02 8.19
CA GLY A 125 18.59 -23.36 7.88
C GLY A 125 18.17 -24.67 8.53
N PRO A 126 16.85 -24.90 8.74
CA PRO A 126 16.39 -26.21 9.19
C PRO A 126 16.91 -27.25 8.20
N SER A 127 17.85 -28.08 8.66
CA SER A 127 18.37 -29.24 7.95
C SER A 127 17.23 -30.24 7.84
N GLY A 128 16.40 -30.10 6.82
CA GLY A 128 15.32 -31.02 6.54
C GLY A 128 15.87 -32.32 5.96
N ARG A 129 15.65 -33.40 6.71
CA ARG A 129 15.84 -34.84 6.44
C ARG A 129 17.28 -35.37 6.57
N SER A 130 17.49 -36.21 7.59
CA SER A 130 18.38 -37.36 7.42
C SER A 130 17.85 -38.14 6.22
N VAL A 131 18.71 -38.27 5.21
CA VAL A 131 18.52 -39.24 4.16
C VAL A 131 18.99 -40.55 4.77
N ASP A 132 18.06 -41.23 5.43
CA ASP A 132 18.20 -42.66 5.77
C ASP A 132 17.61 -43.48 4.62
#